data_AF-A0A8H9WPD9-F1
#
_entry.id   AF-A0A8H9WPD9-F1
#
_cell.length_a   1.000
_cell.length_b   1.000
_cell.length_c   1.000
_cell.angle_alpha   90.00
_cell.angle_beta   90.00
_cell.angle_gamma   90.00
#
_symmetry.space_group_name_H-M   'P 1'
#
loop_
_entity.id
_entity.type
_entity.pdbx_description
1 polymer ?
#
loop_
_entity_poly.entity_id
_entity_poly.type
_entity_poly.pdbx_seq_one_letter_code
_entity_poly.pdbx_strand_id
1 'polypeptide(L)'
;MSASVVNALRSMGLAPDALDLVQRAHELAMGPRVDLLEDDHHSAYLHPGRTVLILVRDVGHAHAESLAISALLESESESLRVDSRQIESEIGEQVARALAEIPAPGDERLVERLVSLPLTSRLAALAERLDQLRHAHLHPDAKWWATIHEETTRAWLPVAERTHERVAQRYRHWHRTFASRL
;
A
#
# COMPACT_ATOMS: atom_id res chain seq x y z
N MET A 1 -11.31 -8.74 -8.32
CA MET A 1 -10.33 -9.07 -7.24
C MET A 1 -10.05 -10.57 -7.22
N SER A 2 -8.85 -11.03 -6.85
CA SER A 2 -8.55 -12.48 -6.81
C SER A 2 -9.30 -13.20 -5.68
N ALA A 3 -9.66 -14.47 -5.90
CA ALA A 3 -10.38 -15.29 -4.93
C ALA A 3 -9.66 -15.39 -3.56
N SER A 4 -8.32 -15.36 -3.56
CA SER A 4 -7.53 -15.37 -2.33
C SER A 4 -7.73 -14.14 -1.46
N VAL A 5 -7.91 -12.95 -2.05
CA VAL A 5 -8.15 -11.71 -1.29
C VAL A 5 -9.56 -11.74 -0.71
N VAL A 6 -10.56 -12.06 -1.54
CA VAL A 6 -11.96 -12.18 -1.10
C VAL A 6 -12.11 -13.18 0.05
N ASN A 7 -11.48 -14.35 -0.05
CA ASN A 7 -11.53 -15.36 1.01
C ASN A 7 -10.89 -14.86 2.32
N ALA A 8 -9.78 -14.12 2.24
CA ALA A 8 -9.14 -13.55 3.42
C ALA A 8 -10.01 -12.48 4.08
N LEU A 9 -10.66 -11.63 3.29
CA LEU A 9 -11.58 -10.60 3.79
C LEU A 9 -12.80 -11.23 4.48
N ARG A 10 -13.39 -12.27 3.87
CA ARG A 10 -14.50 -13.01 4.47
C ARG A 10 -14.10 -13.71 5.77
N SER A 11 -12.91 -14.31 5.84
CA SER A 11 -12.45 -14.95 7.08
C SER A 11 -12.24 -13.97 8.24
N MET A 12 -12.02 -12.69 7.94
CA MET A 12 -11.94 -11.62 8.94
C MET A 12 -13.31 -11.09 9.39
N GLY A 13 -14.41 -11.58 8.81
CA GLY A 13 -15.77 -11.17 9.18
C GLY A 13 -16.18 -9.80 8.65
N LEU A 14 -15.59 -9.33 7.53
CA LEU A 14 -16.06 -8.10 6.89
C LEU A 14 -17.54 -8.25 6.48
N ALA A 15 -18.33 -7.22 6.79
CA ALA A 15 -19.71 -7.10 6.33
C ALA A 15 -19.75 -7.04 4.78
N PRO A 16 -20.86 -7.48 4.16
CA PRO A 16 -21.02 -7.46 2.69
C PRO A 16 -20.72 -6.09 2.07
N ASP A 17 -21.31 -5.01 2.60
CA ASP A 17 -21.09 -3.66 2.08
C ASP A 17 -19.62 -3.21 2.18
N ALA A 18 -18.92 -3.62 3.24
CA ALA A 18 -17.49 -3.37 3.41
C ALA A 18 -16.66 -4.16 2.41
N LEU A 19 -17.04 -5.41 2.11
CA LEU A 19 -16.40 -6.22 1.08
C LEU A 19 -16.58 -5.60 -0.31
N ASP A 20 -17.79 -5.14 -0.62
CA ASP A 20 -18.12 -4.50 -1.89
C ASP A 20 -17.31 -3.21 -2.11
N LEU A 21 -17.14 -2.39 -1.06
CA LEU A 21 -16.30 -1.19 -1.11
C LEU A 21 -14.85 -1.54 -1.49
N VAL A 22 -14.26 -2.54 -0.81
CA VAL A 22 -12.87 -2.95 -1.05
C VAL A 22 -12.71 -3.60 -2.43
N GLN A 23 -13.72 -4.35 -2.88
CA GLN A 23 -13.75 -4.92 -4.21
C GLN A 23 -13.75 -3.85 -5.30
N ARG A 24 -14.62 -2.86 -5.18
CA ARG A 24 -14.69 -1.73 -6.13
C ARG A 24 -13.39 -0.92 -6.14
N ALA A 25 -12.82 -0.63 -4.98
CA ALA A 25 -11.53 0.07 -4.88
C ALA A 25 -10.39 -0.70 -5.58
N HIS A 26 -10.34 -2.03 -5.40
CA HIS A 26 -9.37 -2.86 -6.09
C HIS A 26 -9.62 -2.91 -7.60
N GLU A 27 -10.87 -3.08 -8.05
CA GLU A 27 -11.21 -3.09 -9.47
C GLU A 27 -10.79 -1.78 -10.15
N LEU A 28 -11.05 -0.66 -9.48
CA LEU A 28 -10.62 0.66 -9.91
C LEU A 28 -9.08 0.77 -9.99
N ALA A 29 -8.36 0.28 -8.98
CA ALA A 29 -6.89 0.24 -8.98
C ALA A 29 -6.29 -0.65 -10.10
N MET A 30 -7.04 -1.66 -10.55
CA MET A 30 -6.63 -2.54 -11.64
C MET A 30 -6.80 -1.92 -13.03
N GLY A 31 -7.67 -0.92 -13.21
CA GLY A 31 -7.94 -0.30 -14.52
C GLY A 31 -6.67 0.11 -15.26
N PRO A 32 -5.87 1.05 -14.71
CA PRO A 32 -4.61 1.47 -15.33
C PRO A 32 -3.61 0.31 -15.54
N ARG A 33 -3.64 -0.70 -14.66
CA ARG A 33 -2.73 -1.86 -14.74
C ARG A 33 -3.08 -2.78 -15.90
N VAL A 34 -4.37 -3.03 -16.11
CA VAL A 34 -4.86 -3.82 -17.24
C VAL A 34 -4.59 -3.10 -18.56
N ASP A 35 -4.70 -1.77 -18.57
CA ASP A 35 -4.52 -0.97 -19.78
C ASP A 35 -3.04 -0.78 -20.15
N LEU A 36 -2.14 -0.67 -19.16
CA LEU A 36 -0.75 -0.24 -19.37
C LEU A 36 0.30 -1.33 -19.15
N LEU A 37 -0.01 -2.41 -18.41
CA LEU A 37 0.94 -3.49 -18.16
C LEU A 37 0.70 -4.64 -19.14
N GLU A 38 1.71 -4.95 -19.94
CA GLU A 38 1.66 -6.06 -20.91
C GLU A 38 1.87 -7.44 -20.26
N ASP A 39 2.48 -7.48 -19.07
CA ASP A 39 2.80 -8.68 -18.31
C ASP A 39 2.00 -8.72 -16.99
N ASP A 40 1.14 -9.72 -16.84
CA ASP A 40 0.34 -9.93 -15.62
C ASP A 40 1.18 -10.47 -14.44
N HIS A 41 2.43 -10.87 -14.72
CA HIS A 41 3.45 -11.19 -13.72
C HIS A 41 4.26 -9.97 -13.28
N HIS A 42 4.05 -8.79 -13.90
CA HIS A 42 4.70 -7.57 -13.48
C HIS A 42 4.42 -7.28 -12.00
N SER A 43 5.44 -6.87 -11.24
CA SER A 43 5.32 -6.68 -9.80
C SER A 43 4.18 -5.72 -9.43
N ALA A 44 4.00 -4.66 -10.21
CA ALA A 44 2.93 -3.68 -10.04
C ALA A 44 1.52 -4.23 -10.31
N TYR A 45 1.37 -5.30 -11.11
CA TYR A 45 0.07 -5.85 -11.48
C TYR A 45 -0.67 -6.41 -10.25
N LEU A 46 0.02 -7.19 -9.43
CA LEU A 46 -0.56 -7.80 -8.22
C LEU A 46 -0.51 -6.87 -6.99
N HIS A 47 0.10 -5.69 -7.10
CA HIS A 47 0.37 -4.78 -5.98
C HIS A 47 -0.89 -4.40 -5.17
N PRO A 48 -2.01 -3.94 -5.77
CA PRO A 48 -3.21 -3.55 -5.02
C PRO A 48 -3.72 -4.64 -4.08
N GLY A 49 -3.80 -5.88 -4.59
CA GLY A 49 -4.24 -7.03 -3.81
C GLY A 49 -3.25 -7.43 -2.72
N ARG A 50 -1.93 -7.32 -2.98
CA ARG A 50 -0.90 -7.64 -1.97
C ARG A 50 -0.93 -6.65 -0.81
N THR A 51 -1.12 -5.36 -1.09
CA THR A 51 -1.19 -4.32 -0.06
C THR A 51 -2.40 -4.52 0.87
N VAL A 52 -3.57 -4.85 0.30
CA VAL A 52 -4.76 -5.25 1.07
C VAL A 52 -4.45 -6.46 1.96
N LEU A 53 -3.78 -7.49 1.42
CA LEU A 53 -3.46 -8.70 2.17
C LEU A 53 -2.48 -8.46 3.32
N ILE A 54 -1.58 -7.48 3.22
CA ILE A 54 -0.70 -7.10 4.34
C ILE A 54 -1.54 -6.61 5.52
N LEU A 55 -2.51 -5.72 5.28
CA LEU A 55 -3.40 -5.24 6.35
C LEU A 55 -4.24 -6.36 6.95
N VAL A 56 -4.78 -7.24 6.11
CA VAL A 56 -5.65 -8.33 6.56
C VAL A 56 -4.87 -9.39 7.33
N ARG A 57 -3.74 -9.87 6.80
CA ARG A 57 -3.02 -11.05 7.34
C ARG A 57 -1.96 -10.69 8.37
N ASP A 58 -1.23 -9.60 8.18
CA ASP A 58 -0.12 -9.24 9.06
C ASP A 58 -0.61 -8.34 10.21
N VAL A 59 -1.60 -7.48 9.96
CA VAL A 59 -2.14 -6.53 10.95
C VAL A 59 -3.41 -7.04 11.61
N GLY A 60 -4.20 -7.88 10.93
CA GLY A 60 -5.54 -8.24 11.39
C GLY A 60 -6.52 -7.07 11.30
N HIS A 61 -6.24 -6.09 10.43
CA HIS A 61 -7.02 -4.86 10.30
C HIS A 61 -8.11 -5.04 9.25
N ALA A 62 -9.37 -4.93 9.68
CA ALA A 62 -10.56 -5.20 8.88
C ALA A 62 -11.40 -3.94 8.62
N HIS A 63 -10.78 -2.76 8.61
CA HIS A 63 -11.48 -1.49 8.37
C HIS A 63 -11.62 -1.21 6.87
N ALA A 64 -12.86 -1.12 6.39
CA ALA A 64 -13.18 -1.03 4.95
C ALA A 64 -12.43 0.12 4.25
N GLU A 65 -12.44 1.33 4.82
CA GLU A 65 -11.76 2.49 4.21
C GLU A 65 -10.24 2.29 4.17
N SER A 66 -9.63 1.67 5.19
CA SER A 66 -8.17 1.45 5.18
C SER A 66 -7.78 0.47 4.10
N LEU A 67 -8.61 -0.57 3.91
CA LEU A 67 -8.41 -1.56 2.87
C LEU A 67 -8.61 -0.96 1.47
N ALA A 68 -9.62 -0.10 1.30
CA ALA A 68 -9.83 0.64 0.05
C ALA A 68 -8.67 1.59 -0.27
N ILE A 69 -8.22 2.40 0.70
CA ILE A 69 -7.04 3.27 0.57
C ILE A 69 -5.81 2.43 0.20
N SER A 70 -5.62 1.29 0.86
CA SER A 70 -4.46 0.41 0.62
C SER A 70 -4.47 -0.23 -0.77
N ALA A 71 -5.64 -0.44 -1.37
CA ALA A 71 -5.77 -0.94 -2.73
C ALA A 71 -5.47 0.15 -3.78
N LEU A 72 -5.87 1.39 -3.50
CA LEU A 72 -5.80 2.51 -4.44
C LEU A 72 -4.50 3.32 -4.35
N LEU A 73 -3.79 3.26 -3.22
CA LEU A 73 -2.55 4.00 -3.04
C LEU A 73 -1.48 3.46 -3.99
N GLU A 74 -0.96 4.34 -4.84
CA GLU A 74 0.14 4.06 -5.76
C GLU A 74 1.19 5.16 -5.60
N SER A 75 2.25 4.85 -4.85
CA SER A 75 3.26 5.84 -4.47
C SER A 75 4.37 6.01 -5.51
N GLU A 76 4.65 4.97 -6.31
CA GLU A 76 5.82 4.90 -7.19
C GLU A 76 5.51 5.29 -8.64
N SER A 77 4.41 4.79 -9.20
CA SER A 77 4.12 4.90 -10.63
C SER A 77 2.97 5.85 -10.89
N GLU A 78 3.28 7.09 -11.27
CA GLU A 78 2.27 8.11 -11.59
C GLU A 78 1.28 7.64 -12.66
N SER A 79 1.75 6.92 -13.68
CA SER A 79 0.90 6.37 -14.76
C SER A 79 -0.09 5.30 -14.29
N LEU A 80 0.16 4.65 -13.14
CA LEU A 80 -0.73 3.63 -12.57
C LEU A 80 -1.67 4.19 -11.50
N ARG A 81 -1.58 5.48 -11.18
CA ARG A 81 -2.48 6.13 -10.23
C ARG A 81 -3.86 6.30 -10.85
N VAL A 82 -4.89 5.99 -10.06
CA VAL A 82 -6.27 6.28 -10.42
C VAL A 82 -6.52 7.77 -10.23
N ASP A 83 -7.26 8.39 -11.15
CA ASP A 83 -7.65 9.80 -11.04
C ASP A 83 -8.48 10.09 -9.77
N SER A 84 -8.11 11.15 -9.07
CA SER A 84 -8.75 11.52 -7.79
C SER A 84 -10.26 11.79 -7.91
N ARG A 85 -10.74 12.36 -9.03
CA ARG A 85 -12.17 12.62 -9.24
C ARG A 85 -12.93 11.33 -9.50
N GLN A 86 -12.28 10.35 -10.13
CA GLN A 86 -12.84 9.02 -10.32
C GLN A 86 -12.94 8.27 -8.98
N ILE A 87 -11.93 8.39 -8.11
CA ILE A 87 -12.01 7.81 -6.75
C ILE A 87 -13.15 8.46 -5.95
N GLU A 88 -13.28 9.79 -6.02
CA GLU A 88 -14.35 10.52 -5.33
C GLU A 88 -15.74 10.06 -5.79
N SER A 89 -15.96 9.91 -7.10
CA SER A 89 -17.26 9.54 -7.66
C SER A 89 -17.61 8.07 -7.47
N GLU A 90 -16.63 7.16 -7.55
CA GLU A 90 -16.88 5.73 -7.49
C GLU A 90 -16.76 5.16 -6.07
N ILE A 91 -15.82 5.65 -5.28
CA ILE A 91 -15.48 5.08 -3.96
C ILE A 91 -15.96 6.02 -2.84
N GLY A 92 -15.72 7.32 -2.98
CA GLY A 92 -16.21 8.35 -2.07
C GLY A 92 -15.16 9.39 -1.68
N GLU A 93 -15.64 10.59 -1.38
CA GLU A 93 -14.82 11.76 -1.02
C GLU A 93 -13.84 11.50 0.13
N GLN A 94 -14.27 10.74 1.15
CA GLN A 94 -13.43 10.44 2.31
C GLN A 94 -12.17 9.64 1.94
N VAL A 95 -12.29 8.67 1.03
CA VAL A 95 -11.13 7.88 0.55
C VAL A 95 -10.23 8.73 -0.35
N ALA A 96 -10.82 9.52 -1.24
CA ALA A 96 -10.06 10.44 -2.10
C ALA A 96 -9.25 11.45 -1.28
N ARG A 97 -9.87 12.05 -0.26
CA ARG A 97 -9.19 12.98 0.66
C ARG A 97 -8.08 12.29 1.46
N ALA A 98 -8.36 11.11 2.00
CA ALA A 98 -7.36 10.35 2.76
C ALA A 98 -6.13 10.00 1.91
N LEU A 99 -6.32 9.64 0.64
CA LEU A 99 -5.22 9.38 -0.29
C LEU A 99 -4.38 10.65 -0.56
N ALA A 100 -5.03 11.80 -0.74
CA ALA A 100 -4.33 13.07 -0.98
C ALA A 100 -3.49 13.55 0.23
N GLU A 101 -3.88 13.16 1.44
CA GLU A 101 -3.15 13.52 2.67
C GLU A 101 -1.89 12.68 2.88
N ILE A 102 -1.83 11.46 2.32
CA ILE A 102 -0.68 10.56 2.46
C ILE A 102 0.53 11.18 1.75
N PRO A 103 1.65 11.42 2.47
CA PRO A 103 2.85 11.97 1.85
C PRO A 103 3.46 10.98 0.86
N ALA A 104 3.93 11.49 -0.27
CA ALA A 104 4.70 10.71 -1.22
C ALA A 104 6.10 10.38 -0.66
N PRO A 105 6.73 9.29 -1.12
CA PRO A 105 8.18 9.09 -0.95
C PRO A 105 8.96 10.34 -1.40
N GLY A 106 10.02 10.68 -0.68
CA GLY A 106 10.85 11.86 -0.91
C GLY A 106 10.33 13.17 -0.29
N ASP A 107 9.16 13.18 0.36
CA ASP A 107 8.64 14.36 1.06
C ASP A 107 9.59 14.80 2.19
N GLU A 108 9.96 16.10 2.23
CA GLU A 108 10.89 16.65 3.24
C GLU A 108 10.39 16.47 4.68
N ARG A 109 9.07 16.41 4.87
CA ARG A 109 8.38 16.23 6.16
C ARG A 109 7.74 14.85 6.26
N LEU A 110 8.23 13.86 5.50
CA LEU A 110 7.65 12.50 5.42
C LEU A 110 7.33 11.91 6.80
N VAL A 111 8.30 11.91 7.73
CA VAL A 111 8.10 11.35 9.08
C VAL A 111 6.99 12.08 9.83
N GLU A 112 7.03 13.41 9.85
CA GLU A 112 6.06 14.24 10.57
C GLU A 112 4.65 14.06 10.02
N ARG A 113 4.52 14.06 8.68
CA ARG A 113 3.23 13.85 8.02
C ARG A 113 2.69 12.45 8.30
N LEU A 114 3.51 11.40 8.18
CA LEU A 114 3.10 10.03 8.46
C LEU A 114 2.63 9.82 9.92
N VAL A 115 3.34 10.37 10.91
CA VAL A 115 2.93 10.23 12.32
C VAL A 115 1.72 11.09 12.70
N SER A 116 1.32 12.02 11.82
CA SER A 116 0.14 12.87 12.01
C SER A 116 -1.10 12.31 11.30
N LEU A 117 -0.94 11.37 10.36
CA LEU A 117 -2.05 10.71 9.69
C LEU A 117 -2.95 9.96 10.68
N PRO A 118 -4.27 9.88 10.41
CA PRO A 118 -5.13 8.89 11.06
C PRO A 118 -4.54 7.49 10.98
N LEU A 119 -4.75 6.67 12.01
CA LEU A 119 -4.19 5.30 12.07
C LEU A 119 -4.52 4.48 10.82
N THR A 120 -5.74 4.63 10.31
CA THR A 120 -6.25 3.98 9.09
C THR A 120 -5.40 4.29 7.85
N SER A 121 -5.18 5.57 7.56
CA SER A 121 -4.34 6.03 6.44
C SER A 121 -2.87 5.69 6.64
N ARG A 122 -2.38 5.78 7.88
CA ARG A 122 -1.00 5.43 8.22
C ARG A 122 -0.70 3.95 8.00
N LEU A 123 -1.60 3.06 8.42
CA LEU A 123 -1.48 1.63 8.16
C LEU A 123 -1.49 1.32 6.66
N ALA A 124 -2.37 1.97 5.89
CA ALA A 124 -2.40 1.81 4.44
C ALA A 124 -1.08 2.25 3.77
N ALA A 125 -0.55 3.42 4.14
CA ALA A 125 0.74 3.91 3.66
C ALA A 125 1.90 2.97 4.01
N LEU A 126 1.93 2.46 5.24
CA LEU A 126 2.95 1.49 5.67
C LEU A 126 2.80 0.14 4.94
N ALA A 127 1.59 -0.32 4.69
CA ALA A 127 1.38 -1.57 3.96
C ALA A 127 1.85 -1.45 2.51
N GLU A 128 1.53 -0.33 1.85
CA GLU A 128 1.93 -0.07 0.46
C GLU A 128 3.46 -0.03 0.36
N ARG A 129 4.09 0.78 1.20
CA ARG A 129 5.55 0.92 1.16
C ARG A 129 6.28 -0.36 1.56
N LEU A 130 5.72 -1.17 2.46
CA LEU A 130 6.26 -2.48 2.79
C LEU A 130 6.21 -3.44 1.59
N ASP A 131 5.14 -3.41 0.78
CA ASP A 131 5.07 -4.19 -0.45
C ASP A 131 6.13 -3.72 -1.46
N GLN A 132 6.32 -2.41 -1.62
CA GLN A 132 7.38 -1.86 -2.47
C GLN A 132 8.77 -2.31 -2.01
N LEU A 133 9.08 -2.17 -0.71
CA LEU A 133 10.36 -2.62 -0.15
C LEU A 133 10.61 -4.12 -0.37
N ARG A 134 9.58 -4.95 -0.19
CA ARG A 134 9.66 -6.39 -0.42
C ARG A 134 10.04 -6.73 -1.87
N HIS A 135 9.54 -5.94 -2.82
CA HIS A 135 9.75 -6.16 -4.26
C HIS A 135 10.85 -5.26 -4.86
N ALA A 136 11.54 -4.47 -4.02
CA ALA A 136 12.56 -3.52 -4.46
C ALA A 136 13.65 -4.16 -5.31
N HIS A 137 14.00 -5.42 -5.04
CA HIS A 137 14.99 -6.20 -5.79
C HIS A 137 14.60 -6.52 -7.24
N LEU A 138 13.34 -6.29 -7.63
CA LEU A 138 12.85 -6.42 -8.99
C LEU A 138 13.00 -5.12 -9.79
N HIS A 139 13.34 -4.01 -9.13
CA HIS A 139 13.57 -2.74 -9.80
C HIS A 139 14.91 -2.77 -10.55
N PRO A 140 15.00 -2.28 -11.80
CA PRO A 140 16.23 -2.39 -12.60
C PRO A 140 17.35 -1.44 -12.15
N ASP A 141 17.03 -0.35 -11.44
CA ASP A 141 18.01 0.68 -11.05
C ASP A 141 18.55 0.47 -9.63
N ALA A 142 19.85 0.19 -9.50
CA ALA A 142 20.55 0.05 -8.23
C ALA A 142 20.66 1.34 -7.42
N LYS A 143 20.57 2.53 -8.04
CA LYS A 143 20.53 3.80 -7.28
C LYS A 143 19.20 3.93 -6.55
N TRP A 144 18.09 3.58 -7.20
CA TRP A 144 16.78 3.52 -6.57
C TRP A 144 16.79 2.57 -5.36
N TRP A 145 17.55 1.46 -5.43
CA TRP A 145 17.71 0.53 -4.30
C TRP A 145 18.31 1.22 -3.08
N ALA A 146 19.42 1.96 -3.25
CA ALA A 146 20.02 2.71 -2.15
C ALA A 146 19.04 3.74 -1.57
N THR A 147 18.31 4.46 -2.43
CA THR A 147 17.32 5.46 -2.03
C THR A 147 16.19 4.87 -1.18
N ILE A 148 15.54 3.80 -1.64
CA ILE A 148 14.43 3.17 -0.88
C ILE A 148 14.90 2.61 0.46
N HIS A 149 16.11 2.06 0.52
CA HIS A 149 16.68 1.54 1.77
C HIS A 149 17.01 2.67 2.75
N GLU A 150 17.65 3.75 2.29
CA GLU A 150 17.97 4.92 3.09
C GLU A 150 16.71 5.58 3.66
N GLU A 151 15.72 5.80 2.81
CA GLU A 151 14.43 6.37 3.22
C GLU A 151 13.69 5.43 4.19
N THR A 152 13.68 4.12 3.93
CA THR A 152 13.10 3.14 4.86
C THR A 152 13.77 3.20 6.22
N THR A 153 15.10 3.31 6.25
CA THR A 153 15.89 3.39 7.49
C THR A 153 15.53 4.64 8.28
N ARG A 154 15.41 5.80 7.61
CA ARG A 154 15.19 7.09 8.27
C ARG A 154 13.73 7.36 8.64
N ALA A 155 12.79 6.88 7.84
CA ALA A 155 11.39 7.27 7.95
C ALA A 155 10.44 6.08 8.20
N TRP A 156 10.34 5.17 7.23
CA TRP A 156 9.27 4.17 7.23
C TRP A 156 9.37 3.16 8.37
N LEU A 157 10.56 2.63 8.66
CA LEU A 157 10.76 1.69 9.76
C LEU A 157 10.48 2.35 11.13
N PRO A 158 11.04 3.53 11.47
CA PRO A 158 10.70 4.22 12.71
C PRO A 158 9.20 4.52 12.88
N VAL A 159 8.49 4.86 11.79
CA VAL A 159 7.03 5.06 11.82
C VAL A 159 6.30 3.74 12.07
N ALA A 160 6.72 2.65 11.40
CA ALA A 160 6.15 1.32 11.61
C ALA A 160 6.28 0.87 13.08
N GLU A 161 7.46 1.09 13.68
CA GLU A 161 7.75 0.75 15.09
C GLU A 161 6.84 1.47 16.09
N ARG A 162 6.38 2.68 15.77
CA ARG A 162 5.43 3.45 16.58
C ARG A 162 3.97 3.13 16.28
N THR A 163 3.69 2.42 15.18
CA THR A 163 2.32 2.22 14.68
C THR A 163 1.80 0.83 14.97
N HIS A 164 2.54 -0.22 14.62
CA HIS A 164 2.08 -1.60 14.80
C HIS A 164 3.23 -2.60 14.84
N GLU A 165 3.26 -3.45 15.87
CA GLU A 165 4.37 -4.38 16.14
C GLU A 165 4.64 -5.35 14.97
N ARG A 166 3.58 -5.93 14.37
CA ARG A 166 3.75 -6.88 13.24
C ARG A 166 4.22 -6.18 11.97
N VAL A 167 3.76 -4.96 11.71
CA VAL A 167 4.25 -4.19 10.55
C VAL A 167 5.73 -3.87 10.74
N ALA A 168 6.11 -3.42 11.94
CA ALA A 168 7.51 -3.18 12.29
C ALA A 168 8.39 -4.43 12.13
N GLN A 169 7.92 -5.59 12.58
CA GLN A 169 8.65 -6.86 12.40
C GLN A 169 8.88 -7.17 10.92
N ARG A 170 7.87 -6.96 10.07
CA ARG A 170 7.98 -7.18 8.63
C ARG A 170 8.95 -6.19 7.97
N TYR A 171 8.91 -4.92 8.35
CA TYR A 171 9.90 -3.93 7.91
C TYR A 171 11.31 -4.33 8.31
N ARG A 172 11.57 -4.69 9.58
CA ARG A 172 12.92 -5.13 10.03
C ARG A 172 13.40 -6.37 9.28
N HIS A 173 12.50 -7.28 8.91
CA HIS A 173 12.86 -8.43 8.10
C HIS A 173 13.28 -8.01 6.69
N TRP A 174 12.43 -7.28 5.98
CA TRP A 174 12.70 -6.90 4.59
C TRP A 174 13.84 -5.88 4.46
N HIS A 175 13.96 -4.96 5.40
CA HIS A 175 15.09 -4.04 5.50
C HIS A 175 16.43 -4.77 5.57
N ARG A 176 16.56 -5.77 6.46
CA ARG A 176 17.77 -6.61 6.54
C ARG A 176 18.00 -7.47 5.30
N THR A 177 16.95 -8.10 4.79
CA THR A 177 17.02 -8.92 3.56
C THR A 177 17.45 -8.10 2.35
N PHE A 178 17.04 -6.84 2.30
CA PHE A 178 17.40 -5.93 1.23
C PHE A 178 18.82 -5.37 1.42
N ALA A 179 19.21 -5.03 2.65
CA ALA A 179 20.56 -4.58 2.98
C ALA A 179 21.65 -5.59 2.54
N SER A 180 21.37 -6.89 2.59
CA SER A 180 22.30 -7.92 2.11
C SER A 180 22.41 -8.03 0.58
N ARG A 181 21.63 -7.23 -0.17
CA ARG A 181 21.60 -7.20 -1.65
C ARG A 181 22.13 -5.88 -2.22
N LEU A 182 22.36 -4.87 -1.37
CA LEU A 182 23.06 -3.62 -1.72
C LEU A 182 24.56 -3.85 -1.74
#